data_AF-A0A9D9ILV2-F1
#
_entry.id   AF-A0A9D9ILV2-F1
#
_cell.length_a   1.000
_cell.length_b   1.000
_cell.length_c   1.000
_cell.angle_alpha   90.00
_cell.angle_beta   90.00
_cell.angle_gamma   90.00
#
_symmetry.space_group_name_H-M   'P 1'
#
loop_
_entity.id
_entity.type
_entity.pdbx_description
1 polymer ?
#
loop_
_entity_poly.entity_id
_entity_poly.type
_entity_poly.pdbx_seq_one_letter_code
_entity_poly.pdbx_strand_id
1 'polypeptide(L)'
;MGRPKRLYPLGKYRLRTPKEVDKEKAYPVELEYTWNRQVIRKTTNVFVKVADWNPNGNQGRGALRASYGDEYKRLNNLLLSRVDKVDSLLAEYNQAHPNQITTEVIAGLLADKPLARKDQGKD
;
A
#
# COMPACT_ATOMS: atom_id res chain seq x y z
N MET A 1 -5.93 -23.43 16.86
CA MET A 1 -6.23 -23.36 15.42
C MET A 1 -5.46 -22.19 14.82
N GLY A 2 -4.40 -22.48 14.05
CA GLY A 2 -3.48 -21.46 13.54
C GLY A 2 -4.20 -20.50 12.60
N ARG A 3 -3.93 -19.19 12.75
CA ARG A 3 -4.45 -18.15 11.86
C ARG A 3 -4.20 -18.59 10.42
N PRO A 4 -5.24 -18.67 9.56
CA PRO A 4 -5.04 -19.06 8.16
C PRO A 4 -3.93 -18.19 7.57
N LYS A 5 -2.92 -18.85 6.99
CA LYS A 5 -1.78 -18.16 6.39
C LYS A 5 -2.34 -17.21 5.34
N ARG A 6 -2.11 -15.92 5.51
CA ARG A 6 -2.56 -14.90 4.56
C ARG A 6 -1.94 -15.25 3.20
N LEU A 7 -2.78 -15.53 2.21
CA LEU A 7 -2.35 -16.01 0.90
C LEU A 7 -1.55 -14.94 0.13
N TYR A 8 -1.87 -13.67 0.38
CA TYR A 8 -1.19 -12.51 -0.17
C TYR A 8 -1.21 -11.36 0.84
N PRO A 9 -0.28 -10.39 0.75
CA PRO A 9 -0.28 -9.24 1.64
C PRO A 9 -1.36 -8.23 1.22
N LEU A 10 -1.95 -7.52 2.19
CA LEU A 10 -2.83 -6.38 1.91
C LEU A 10 -2.10 -5.08 2.22
N GLY A 11 -2.36 -4.07 1.40
CA GLY A 11 -1.75 -2.76 1.53
C GLY A 11 -2.43 -1.93 2.61
N LYS A 12 -1.65 -1.03 3.20
CA LYS A 12 -2.14 0.07 4.04
C LYS A 12 -1.31 1.31 3.80
N TYR A 13 -1.92 2.46 3.99
CA TYR A 13 -1.24 3.74 3.96
C TYR A 13 -0.68 4.10 5.33
N ARG A 14 0.46 4.77 5.32
CA ARG A 14 1.12 5.34 6.49
C ARG A 14 1.63 6.73 6.17
N LEU A 15 1.68 7.58 7.19
CA LEU A 15 2.35 8.86 7.07
C LEU A 15 3.85 8.67 7.32
N ARG A 16 4.69 9.15 6.40
CA ARG A 16 6.16 9.08 6.54
C ARG A 16 6.65 10.24 7.39
N THR A 17 6.63 10.05 8.70
CA THR A 17 7.16 11.02 9.65
C THR A 17 8.61 10.68 10.04
N PRO A 18 9.48 11.69 10.23
CA PRO A 18 10.78 11.53 10.88
C PRO A 18 10.60 11.26 12.39
N LYS A 19 11.71 11.01 13.11
CA LYS A 19 11.70 10.76 14.56
C LYS A 19 11.13 11.96 15.34
N GLU A 20 11.50 13.17 14.93
CA GLU A 20 10.99 14.42 15.49
C GLU A 20 9.95 15.01 14.55
N VAL A 21 8.70 14.99 14.98
CA VAL A 21 7.55 15.32 14.14
C VAL A 21 7.12 16.76 14.37
N ASP A 22 7.21 17.55 13.31
CA ASP A 22 6.64 18.89 13.24
C ASP A 22 5.15 18.78 12.88
N LYS A 23 4.27 19.27 13.74
CA LYS A 23 2.81 19.12 13.57
C LYS A 23 2.25 20.00 12.45
N GLU A 24 2.95 21.07 12.09
CA GLU A 24 2.52 22.03 11.08
C GLU A 24 2.95 21.62 9.68
N LYS A 25 4.02 20.82 9.59
CA LYS A 25 4.53 20.27 8.33
C LYS A 25 3.66 19.14 7.78
N ALA A 26 3.45 19.18 6.47
CA ALA A 26 2.84 18.08 5.74
C ALA A 26 3.90 17.02 5.39
N TYR A 27 3.56 15.76 5.62
CA TYR A 27 4.43 14.61 5.35
C TYR A 27 3.84 13.74 4.25
N PRO A 28 4.68 13.07 3.45
CA PRO A 28 4.18 12.23 2.38
C PRO A 28 3.52 10.98 2.93
N VAL A 29 2.44 10.57 2.27
CA VAL A 29 1.76 9.29 2.53
C VAL A 29 2.43 8.20 1.71
N GLU A 30 2.77 7.07 2.33
CA GLU A 30 3.34 5.90 1.69
C GLU A 30 2.33 4.75 1.69
N LEU A 31 2.23 4.05 0.57
CA LEU A 31 1.59 2.75 0.50
C LEU A 31 2.57 1.69 1.00
N GLU A 32 2.20 0.95 2.05
CA GLU A 32 3.02 -0.05 2.73
C GLU A 32 2.40 -1.46 2.57
N TYR A 33 3.24 -2.39 2.14
CA TYR A 33 2.97 -3.83 2.18
C TYR A 33 4.00 -4.50 3.09
N THR A 34 3.55 -5.48 3.87
CA THR A 34 4.43 -6.31 4.70
C THR A 34 4.33 -7.76 4.24
N TRP A 35 5.46 -8.33 3.84
CA TRP A 35 5.54 -9.71 3.37
C TRP A 35 6.83 -10.36 3.87
N ASN A 36 6.75 -11.58 4.40
CA ASN A 36 7.91 -12.30 4.95
C ASN A 36 8.82 -11.45 5.85
N ARG A 37 8.23 -10.66 6.77
CA ARG A 37 8.92 -9.71 7.67
C ARG A 37 9.65 -8.55 6.98
N GLN A 38 9.57 -8.47 5.65
CA GLN A 38 10.08 -7.35 4.87
C GLN A 38 8.96 -6.34 4.63
N VAL A 39 9.33 -5.07 4.69
CA VAL A 39 8.40 -3.95 4.47
C VAL A 39 8.74 -3.29 3.15
N ILE A 40 7.76 -3.24 2.25
CA ILE A 40 7.87 -2.67 0.91
C ILE A 40 6.99 -1.42 0.89
N ARG A 41 7.56 -0.29 0.47
CA ARG A 41 6.86 1.01 0.49
C ARG A 41 6.96 1.71 -0.85
N LYS A 42 5.91 2.46 -1.18
CA LYS A 42 5.91 3.42 -2.28
C LYS A 42 5.32 4.74 -1.83
N THR A 43 6.13 5.80 -1.95
CA THR A 43 5.69 7.17 -1.69
C THR A 43 4.64 7.58 -2.71
N THR A 44 3.54 8.14 -2.23
CA THR A 44 2.50 8.76 -3.05
C THR A 44 2.77 10.26 -3.21
N ASN A 45 2.03 10.93 -4.10
CA ASN A 45 2.09 12.38 -4.25
C ASN A 45 1.17 13.13 -3.26
N VAL A 46 0.64 12.44 -2.25
CA VAL A 46 -0.26 13.01 -1.24
C VAL A 46 0.55 13.39 -0.01
N PHE A 47 0.42 14.64 0.44
CA PHE A 47 1.08 15.19 1.62
C PHE A 47 0.04 15.62 2.64
N VAL A 48 0.17 15.17 3.88
CA VAL A 48 -0.84 15.33 4.93
C VAL A 48 -0.16 15.75 6.23
N LYS A 49 -0.76 16.70 6.97
CA LYS A 49 -0.30 17.01 8.32
C LYS A 49 -0.73 15.91 9.29
N VAL A 50 0.00 15.76 10.40
CA VAL A 50 -0.30 14.73 11.40
C VAL A 50 -1.72 14.84 11.94
N ALA A 51 -2.20 16.07 12.16
CA ALA A 51 -3.55 16.35 12.66
C ALA A 51 -4.65 15.85 11.71
N ASP A 52 -4.37 15.82 10.40
CA ASP A 52 -5.31 15.45 9.34
C ASP A 52 -5.20 13.98 8.93
N TRP A 53 -4.28 13.23 9.54
CA TRP A 53 -4.10 11.81 9.27
C TRP A 53 -4.87 10.94 10.27
N ASN A 54 -5.55 9.91 9.77
CA ASN A 54 -6.12 8.84 10.57
C ASN A 54 -5.51 7.50 10.18
N PRO A 55 -4.54 6.96 10.95
CA PRO A 55 -3.92 5.67 10.63
C PRO A 55 -4.90 4.50 10.70
N ASN A 56 -6.00 4.63 11.45
CA ASN A 56 -7.02 3.60 11.60
C ASN A 56 -8.22 3.79 10.65
N GLY A 57 -8.20 4.85 9.83
CA GLY A 57 -9.24 5.09 8.83
C GLY A 57 -9.29 3.98 7.78
N ASN A 58 -10.41 3.89 7.06
CA ASN A 58 -10.61 2.91 5.98
C ASN A 58 -10.30 1.46 6.42
N GLN A 59 -10.89 1.02 7.53
CA GLN A 59 -10.67 -0.33 8.10
C GLN A 59 -9.19 -0.62 8.43
N GLY A 60 -8.47 0.37 8.96
CA GLY A 60 -7.05 0.23 9.30
C GLY A 60 -6.10 0.35 8.11
N ARG A 61 -6.59 0.81 6.96
CA ARG A 61 -5.77 1.11 5.76
C ARG A 61 -5.21 2.53 5.76
N GLY A 62 -5.56 3.37 6.73
CA GLY A 62 -5.16 4.77 6.75
C GLY A 62 -6.04 5.65 5.85
N ALA A 63 -6.40 6.84 6.36
CA ALA A 63 -7.26 7.77 5.65
C ALA A 63 -6.96 9.23 6.04
N LEU A 64 -7.27 10.15 5.14
CA LEU A 64 -7.34 11.58 5.43
C LEU A 64 -8.61 11.86 6.24
N ARG A 65 -8.51 12.75 7.22
CA ARG A 65 -9.64 13.29 8.00
C ARG A 65 -10.33 14.42 7.22
N ALA A 66 -11.56 14.72 7.59
CA ALA A 66 -12.30 15.87 7.04
C ALA A 66 -11.59 17.22 7.26
N SER A 67 -10.76 17.32 8.30
CA SER A 67 -9.96 18.52 8.62
C SER A 67 -8.90 18.84 7.56
N TYR A 68 -8.55 17.89 6.68
CA TYR A 68 -7.67 18.12 5.54
C TYR A 68 -8.22 19.16 4.55
N GLY A 69 -9.55 19.34 4.52
CA GLY A 69 -10.26 20.23 3.58
C GLY A 69 -11.15 19.45 2.61
N ASP A 70 -11.84 20.16 1.73
CA ASP A 70 -12.90 19.61 0.85
C ASP A 70 -12.44 18.44 -0.03
N GLU A 71 -11.16 18.37 -0.36
CA GLU A 71 -10.59 17.32 -1.21
C GLU A 71 -10.40 15.97 -0.49
N TYR A 72 -10.59 15.90 0.83
CA TYR A 72 -10.27 14.69 1.61
C TYR A 72 -11.01 13.45 1.10
N LYS A 73 -12.28 13.57 0.68
CA LYS A 73 -13.07 12.45 0.13
C LYS A 73 -12.49 11.97 -1.19
N ARG A 74 -12.17 12.91 -2.09
CA ARG A 74 -11.60 12.61 -3.40
C ARG A 74 -10.25 11.90 -3.27
N LEU A 75 -9.36 12.42 -2.41
CA LEU A 75 -8.06 11.82 -2.16
C LEU A 75 -8.17 10.45 -1.48
N ASN A 76 -9.06 10.29 -0.49
CA ASN A 76 -9.32 8.99 0.11
C ASN A 76 -9.81 7.96 -0.93
N ASN A 77 -10.71 8.35 -1.83
CA ASN A 77 -11.17 7.47 -2.90
C ASN A 77 -10.02 7.09 -3.85
N LEU A 78 -9.16 8.05 -4.23
CA LEU A 78 -7.99 7.77 -5.06
C LEU A 78 -7.01 6.81 -4.39
N LEU A 79 -6.72 7.02 -3.11
CA LEU A 79 -5.88 6.12 -2.32
C LEU A 79 -6.53 4.73 -2.21
N LEU A 80 -7.82 4.65 -1.90
CA LEU A 80 -8.55 3.39 -1.84
C LEU A 80 -8.50 2.62 -3.15
N SER A 81 -8.82 3.27 -4.28
CA SER A 81 -8.77 2.64 -5.60
C SER A 81 -7.38 2.13 -5.95
N ARG A 82 -6.32 2.86 -5.55
CA ARG A 82 -4.95 2.42 -5.81
C ARG A 82 -4.56 1.19 -5.00
N VAL A 83 -4.87 1.15 -3.70
CA VAL A 83 -4.56 -0.03 -2.88
C VAL A 83 -5.41 -1.23 -3.30
N ASP A 84 -6.68 -1.02 -3.66
CA ASP A 84 -7.58 -2.09 -4.10
C ASP A 84 -7.12 -2.71 -5.43
N LYS A 85 -6.64 -1.88 -6.37
CA LYS A 85 -6.00 -2.34 -7.61
C LYS A 85 -4.80 -3.23 -7.32
N VAL A 86 -3.89 -2.80 -6.44
CA VAL A 86 -2.67 -3.58 -6.12
C VAL A 86 -3.02 -4.87 -5.36
N ASP A 87 -3.98 -4.83 -4.43
CA ASP A 87 -4.45 -6.00 -3.71
C ASP A 87 -5.08 -7.03 -4.66
N SER A 88 -5.88 -6.56 -5.64
CA SER A 88 -6.48 -7.41 -6.68
C SER A 88 -5.41 -8.08 -7.54
N LEU A 89 -4.42 -7.31 -8.03
CA LEU A 89 -3.30 -7.85 -8.81
C LEU A 89 -2.48 -8.88 -8.03
N LEU A 90 -2.29 -8.68 -6.72
CA LEU A 90 -1.63 -9.66 -5.86
C LEU A 90 -2.46 -10.94 -5.68
N ALA A 91 -3.78 -10.80 -5.55
CA ALA A 91 -4.69 -11.94 -5.46
C ALA A 91 -4.67 -12.76 -6.75
N GLU A 92 -4.78 -12.10 -7.91
CA GLU A 92 -4.70 -12.72 -9.24
C GLU A 92 -3.33 -13.40 -9.45
N TYR A 93 -2.24 -12.71 -9.12
CA TYR A 93 -0.89 -13.30 -9.21
C TYR A 93 -0.75 -14.55 -8.35
N ASN A 94 -1.27 -14.54 -7.12
CA ASN A 94 -1.24 -15.73 -6.26
C ASN A 94 -2.15 -16.86 -6.76
N GLN A 95 -3.27 -16.55 -7.43
CA GLN A 95 -4.10 -17.58 -8.05
C GLN A 95 -3.38 -18.26 -9.23
N ALA A 96 -2.67 -17.49 -10.06
CA ALA A 96 -1.88 -18.01 -11.18
C ALA A 96 -0.57 -18.70 -10.73
N HIS A 97 0.05 -18.17 -9.67
CA HIS A 97 1.36 -18.59 -9.16
C HIS A 97 1.30 -18.79 -7.63
N PRO A 98 0.65 -19.87 -7.14
CA PRO A 98 0.44 -20.09 -5.72
C PRO A 98 1.77 -20.14 -4.94
N ASN A 99 1.84 -19.37 -3.85
CA ASN A 99 3.02 -19.23 -2.99
C ASN A 99 4.27 -18.61 -3.65
N GLN A 100 4.15 -18.00 -4.83
CA GLN A 100 5.28 -17.36 -5.52
C GLN A 100 5.35 -15.84 -5.33
N ILE A 101 4.54 -15.26 -4.43
CA ILE A 101 4.67 -13.83 -4.11
C ILE A 101 6.03 -13.58 -3.46
N THR A 102 6.84 -12.75 -4.10
CA THR A 102 8.10 -12.21 -3.57
C THR A 102 7.98 -10.71 -3.33
N THR A 103 8.96 -10.14 -2.61
CA THR A 103 9.05 -8.69 -2.41
C THR A 103 9.29 -7.94 -3.71
N GLU A 104 9.94 -8.56 -4.69
CA GLU A 104 10.14 -8.02 -6.04
C GLU A 104 8.84 -7.91 -6.82
N VAL A 105 7.96 -8.93 -6.73
CA VAL A 105 6.61 -8.88 -7.32
C VAL A 105 5.81 -7.72 -6.73
N ILE A 106 5.80 -7.60 -5.40
CA ILE A 106 5.10 -6.51 -4.70
C ILE A 106 5.68 -5.15 -5.12
N ALA A 107 7.01 -5.00 -5.14
CA ALA A 107 7.67 -3.76 -5.54
C ALA A 107 7.41 -3.40 -7.01
N GLY A 108 7.34 -4.40 -7.90
CA GLY A 108 6.98 -4.24 -9.30
C GLY A 108 5.56 -3.70 -9.46
N LEU A 109 4.59 -4.30 -8.75
CA LEU A 109 3.20 -3.84 -8.74
C LEU A 109 3.05 -2.42 -8.20
N LEU A 110 3.74 -2.09 -7.12
CA LEU A 110 3.76 -0.73 -6.56
C LEU A 110 4.36 0.32 -7.50
N ALA A 111 5.21 -0.12 -8.44
CA ALA A 111 5.82 0.71 -9.46
C ALA A 111 5.01 0.76 -10.78
N ASP A 112 3.80 0.18 -10.82
CA ASP A 112 2.99 0.00 -12.04
C ASP A 112 3.78 -0.71 -13.16
N LYS A 113 4.76 -1.56 -12.81
CA LYS A 113 5.45 -2.39 -13.80
C LYS A 113 4.50 -3.51 -14.25
N PRO A 114 4.39 -3.79 -15.56
CA PRO A 114 3.62 -4.94 -16.02
C PRO A 114 4.20 -6.22 -15.41
N LEU A 115 3.33 -7.12 -14.94
CA LEU A 115 3.69 -8.41 -14.33
C LEU A 115 4.41 -9.39 -15.30
N ALA A 116 4.83 -8.94 -16.48
CA ALA A 116 5.35 -9.79 -17.54
C ALA A 116 6.89 -9.83 -17.57
N ARG A 117 7.44 -10.96 -17.11
CA ARG A 117 8.19 -11.83 -18.02
C ARG A 117 7.77 -13.28 -17.74
N LYS A 118 6.97 -13.84 -18.66
CA LYS A 118 6.97 -15.28 -18.91
C LYS A 118 8.35 -15.64 -19.47
N ASP A 119 9.38 -15.63 -18.63
CA ASP A 119 10.64 -16.27 -18.96
C ASP A 119 10.58 -17.69 -18.39
N GLN A 120 9.71 -18.51 -18.98
CA GLN A 120 10.00 -19.94 -19.00
C GLN A 120 11.10 -20.13 -20.06
N GLY A 121 12.32 -19.71 -19.71
CA GLY A 121 13.53 -20.22 -20.33
C GLY A 121 13.61 -21.70 -20.01
N LYS A 122 12.95 -22.50 -20.83
CA LYS A 122 13.22 -23.92 -20.97
C LYS A 122 14.49 -24.00 -21.81
N ASP A 123 15.61 -24.34 -21.17
CA ASP A 123 16.68 -25.09 -21.82
C ASP A 123 16.41 -26.58 -21.54
#